data_AF-A0AAN6EZS0-F1
#
_entry.id   AF-A0AAN6EZS0-F1
#
_cell.length_a   1.000
_cell.length_b   1.000
_cell.length_c   1.000
_cell.angle_alpha   90.00
_cell.angle_beta   90.00
_cell.angle_gamma   90.00
#
_symmetry.space_group_name_H-M   'P 1'
#
loop_
_entity.id
_entity.type
_entity.pdbx_description
1 polymer ?
#
loop_
_entity_poly.entity_id
_entity_poly.type
_entity_poly.pdbx_seq_one_letter_code
_entity_poly.pdbx_strand_id
1 'polypeptide(L)'
;MGHGHPIGEKFEYTLALSQQILAELRAIREQSTRDTVAIRQDIANVRQELVTVTTASNHNNAARVQNTYLQSQNENLVLFVNVTTGVAILDFPRTSLELERMARRQLDSVLQQLGIPTQGANMAEKKRLLRAHIGLPEVAIAGSPPP
;
A
#
# COMPACT_ATOMS: atom_id res chain seq x y z
N MET A 1 41.36 69.06 -16.97
CA MET A 1 40.13 68.29 -16.71
C MET A 1 40.40 66.85 -17.15
N GLY A 2 40.76 65.99 -16.20
CA GLY A 2 41.10 64.59 -16.48
C GLY A 2 39.84 63.72 -16.37
N HIS A 3 39.54 62.99 -17.44
CA HIS A 3 38.61 61.86 -17.41
C HIS A 3 39.39 60.60 -17.76
N GLY A 4 40.07 60.05 -16.76
CA GLY A 4 40.54 58.67 -16.80
C GLY A 4 39.39 57.77 -16.37
N HIS A 5 38.69 57.17 -17.34
CA HIS A 5 37.63 56.21 -17.06
C HIS A 5 38.23 54.79 -16.92
N PRO A 6 37.76 53.96 -15.97
CA PRO A 6 38.57 52.90 -15.38
C PRO A 6 38.45 51.59 -16.18
N ILE A 7 39.54 51.18 -16.83
CA ILE A 7 39.62 49.89 -17.54
C ILE A 7 39.73 48.72 -16.56
N GLY A 8 40.26 48.93 -15.35
CA GLY A 8 40.40 47.90 -14.32
C GLY A 8 39.07 47.41 -13.72
N GLU A 9 38.10 48.29 -13.50
CA GLU A 9 36.82 47.94 -12.87
C GLU A 9 35.96 47.00 -13.73
N LYS A 10 36.01 47.14 -15.06
CA LYS A 10 35.26 46.28 -15.98
C LYS A 10 35.80 44.84 -16.02
N PHE A 11 37.12 44.67 -15.85
CA PHE A 11 37.75 43.36 -15.78
C PHE A 11 37.39 42.62 -14.48
N GLU A 12 37.47 43.31 -13.35
CA GLU A 12 37.09 42.76 -12.03
C GLU A 12 35.62 42.34 -11.99
N TYR A 13 34.72 43.17 -12.56
CA TYR A 13 33.29 42.84 -12.65
C TYR A 13 33.03 41.58 -13.49
N THR A 14 33.74 41.42 -14.61
CA THR A 14 33.60 40.26 -15.51
C THR A 14 34.14 38.98 -14.87
N LEU A 15 35.24 39.09 -14.11
CA LEU A 15 35.82 37.99 -13.36
C LEU A 15 34.88 37.54 -12.22
N ALA A 16 34.35 38.49 -11.45
CA ALA A 16 33.39 38.22 -10.38
C ALA A 16 32.11 37.54 -10.91
N LEU A 17 31.55 38.03 -12.01
CA LEU A 17 30.39 37.43 -12.67
C LEU A 17 30.67 35.99 -13.13
N SER A 18 31.85 35.75 -13.70
CA SER A 18 32.26 34.41 -14.16
C SER A 18 32.42 33.44 -12.99
N GLN A 19 33.00 33.89 -11.87
CA GLN A 19 33.12 33.07 -10.66
C GLN A 19 31.75 32.74 -10.05
N GLN A 20 30.83 33.71 -10.04
CA GLN A 20 29.47 33.49 -9.57
C GLN A 20 28.74 32.43 -10.43
N ILE A 21 28.80 32.54 -11.77
CA ILE A 21 28.18 31.57 -12.68
C ILE A 21 28.74 30.15 -12.44
N LEU A 22 30.04 30.01 -12.24
CA LEU A 22 30.65 28.71 -11.95
C LEU A 22 30.18 28.13 -10.61
N ALA A 23 30.01 28.97 -9.59
CA ALA A 23 29.48 28.55 -8.30
C ALA A 23 28.02 28.07 -8.41
N GLU A 24 27.19 28.82 -9.14
CA GLU A 24 25.79 28.45 -9.40
C GLU A 24 25.70 27.13 -10.19
N LEU A 25 26.53 26.93 -11.22
CA LEU A 25 26.58 25.68 -11.99
C LEU A 25 26.98 24.48 -11.12
N ARG A 26 27.91 24.66 -10.17
CA ARG A 26 28.26 23.61 -9.20
C ARG A 26 27.09 23.30 -8.28
N ALA A 27 26.44 24.32 -7.74
CA ALA A 27 25.27 24.15 -6.88
C ALA A 27 24.12 23.42 -7.60
N ILE A 28 23.85 23.79 -8.86
CA ILE A 28 22.84 23.12 -9.69
C ILE A 28 23.20 21.65 -9.93
N ARG A 29 24.47 21.35 -10.25
CA ARG A 29 24.91 19.96 -10.46
C ARG A 29 24.78 19.13 -9.18
N GLU A 30 25.17 19.68 -8.04
CA GLU A 30 25.02 19.00 -6.75
C GLU A 30 23.55 18.74 -6.44
N GLN A 31 22.69 19.74 -6.62
CA GLN A 31 21.25 19.59 -6.42
C GLN A 31 20.67 18.52 -7.34
N SER A 32 20.97 18.58 -8.65
CA SER A 32 20.52 17.59 -9.62
C SER A 32 20.98 16.17 -9.28
N THR A 33 22.18 16.02 -8.74
CA THR A 33 22.70 14.72 -8.28
C THR A 33 21.91 14.21 -7.07
N ARG A 34 21.65 15.07 -6.09
CA ARG A 34 20.82 14.74 -4.91
C ARG A 34 19.41 14.33 -5.33
N ASP A 35 18.78 15.10 -6.21
CA ASP A 35 17.43 14.82 -6.72
C ASP A 35 17.39 13.49 -7.47
N THR A 36 18.39 13.22 -8.32
CA THR A 36 18.48 11.95 -9.06
C THR A 36 18.59 10.75 -8.12
N VAL A 37 19.35 10.87 -7.04
CA VAL A 37 19.47 9.80 -6.04
C VAL A 37 18.16 9.62 -5.28
N ALA A 38 17.52 10.71 -4.84
CA ALA A 38 16.23 10.68 -4.16
C ALA A 38 15.15 10.01 -5.03
N ILE A 39 15.03 10.43 -6.29
CA ILE A 39 14.07 9.85 -7.25
C ILE A 39 14.34 8.36 -7.47
N ARG A 40 15.60 7.94 -7.59
CA ARG A 40 15.94 6.51 -7.74
C ARG A 40 15.52 5.70 -6.53
N GLN A 41 15.69 6.25 -5.33
CA GLN A 41 15.26 5.59 -4.09
C GLN A 41 13.74 5.47 -4.04
N ASP A 42 13.01 6.54 -4.37
CA ASP A 42 11.54 6.53 -4.41
C ASP A 42 11.01 5.52 -5.42
N ILE A 43 11.62 5.45 -6.62
CA ILE A 43 11.27 4.45 -7.63
C ILE A 43 11.50 3.03 -7.12
N ALA A 44 12.60 2.78 -6.41
CA ALA A 44 12.88 1.47 -5.83
C ALA A 44 11.83 1.09 -4.77
N ASN A 45 11.47 2.03 -3.90
CA ASN A 45 10.45 1.83 -2.87
C ASN A 45 9.08 1.52 -3.48
N VAL A 46 8.61 2.34 -4.43
CA VAL A 46 7.33 2.15 -5.12
C VAL A 46 7.28 0.81 -5.86
N ARG A 47 8.39 0.42 -6.50
CA ARG A 47 8.48 -0.91 -7.16
C ARG A 47 8.32 -2.04 -6.15
N GLN A 48 8.97 -1.95 -4.99
CA GLN A 48 8.88 -2.96 -3.95
C GLN A 48 7.46 -3.05 -3.35
N GLU A 49 6.82 -1.91 -3.11
CA GLU A 49 5.43 -1.84 -2.66
C GLU A 49 4.48 -2.47 -3.68
N LEU A 50 4.65 -2.16 -4.97
CA LEU A 50 3.81 -2.71 -6.04
C LEU A 50 3.96 -4.23 -6.16
N VAL A 51 5.18 -4.76 -6.06
CA VAL A 51 5.43 -6.20 -6.03
C VAL A 51 4.72 -6.85 -4.84
N THR A 52 4.79 -6.21 -3.67
CA THR A 52 4.15 -6.71 -2.44
C THR A 52 2.63 -6.77 -2.61
N VAL A 53 2.01 -5.67 -3.05
CA VAL A 53 0.57 -5.58 -3.29
C VAL A 53 0.10 -6.58 -4.34
N THR A 54 0.87 -6.75 -5.43
CA THR A 54 0.51 -7.68 -6.51
C THR A 54 0.56 -9.12 -6.04
N THR A 55 1.65 -9.52 -5.37
CA THR A 55 1.80 -10.89 -4.84
C THR A 55 0.74 -11.21 -3.79
N ALA A 56 0.50 -10.29 -2.84
CA ALA A 56 -0.51 -10.47 -1.80
C ALA A 56 -1.94 -10.55 -2.39
N SER A 57 -2.25 -9.71 -3.38
CA SER A 57 -3.55 -9.74 -4.07
C SER A 57 -3.74 -11.05 -4.83
N ASN A 58 -2.72 -11.54 -5.52
CA ASN A 58 -2.77 -12.82 -6.23
C ASN A 58 -2.98 -14.00 -5.27
N HIS A 59 -2.25 -14.01 -4.14
CA HIS A 59 -2.45 -15.00 -3.09
C HIS A 59 -3.89 -14.97 -2.55
N ASN A 60 -4.39 -13.79 -2.17
CA ASN A 60 -5.74 -13.65 -1.62
C ASN A 60 -6.83 -14.02 -2.65
N ASN A 61 -6.63 -13.71 -3.92
CA ASN A 61 -7.55 -14.12 -4.99
C ASN A 61 -7.58 -15.65 -5.16
N ALA A 62 -6.42 -16.30 -5.13
CA ALA A 62 -6.33 -17.77 -5.18
C ALA A 62 -6.97 -18.41 -3.93
N ALA A 63 -6.67 -17.87 -2.74
CA ALA A 63 -7.26 -18.28 -1.48
C ALA A 63 -8.79 -18.17 -1.51
N ARG A 64 -9.32 -17.04 -2.02
CA ARG A 64 -10.76 -16.83 -2.21
C ARG A 64 -11.38 -17.93 -3.06
N VAL A 65 -10.80 -18.21 -4.23
CA VAL A 65 -11.29 -19.23 -5.15
C VAL A 65 -11.27 -20.61 -4.50
N GLN A 66 -10.19 -20.97 -3.79
CA GLN A 66 -10.10 -22.25 -3.08
C GLN A 66 -11.16 -22.36 -1.97
N ASN A 67 -11.35 -21.30 -1.20
CA ASN A 67 -12.34 -21.26 -0.12
C ASN A 67 -13.79 -21.40 -0.63
N THR A 68 -14.09 -20.97 -1.87
CA THR A 68 -15.41 -21.17 -2.50
C THR A 68 -15.79 -22.63 -2.67
N TYR A 69 -14.82 -23.52 -2.80
CA TYR A 69 -15.08 -24.95 -3.01
C TYR A 69 -15.19 -25.75 -1.71
N LEU A 70 -15.01 -25.13 -0.53
CA LEU A 70 -15.18 -25.80 0.76
C LEU A 70 -16.66 -26.16 0.97
N GLN A 71 -16.91 -27.40 1.40
CA GLN A 71 -18.27 -27.95 1.53
C GLN A 71 -18.74 -28.02 2.99
N SER A 72 -17.80 -28.00 3.94
CA SER A 72 -18.05 -28.14 5.37
C SER A 72 -17.49 -26.97 6.17
N GLN A 73 -18.18 -26.64 7.26
CA GLN A 73 -17.79 -25.53 8.14
C GLN A 73 -16.50 -25.79 8.93
N ASN A 74 -16.06 -27.04 9.00
CA ASN A 74 -14.86 -27.47 9.72
C ASN A 74 -13.63 -27.64 8.81
N GLU A 75 -13.79 -27.47 7.49
CA GLU A 75 -12.64 -27.47 6.59
C GLU A 75 -11.75 -26.25 6.84
N ASN A 76 -10.45 -26.44 6.64
CA ASN A 76 -9.48 -25.39 6.83
C ASN A 76 -9.58 -24.36 5.71
N LEU A 77 -9.77 -23.10 6.09
CA LEU A 77 -9.68 -21.95 5.21
C LEU A 77 -8.22 -21.73 4.80
N VAL A 78 -8.04 -21.37 3.54
CA VAL A 78 -6.79 -20.78 3.08
C VAL A 78 -6.71 -19.36 3.66
N LEU A 79 -5.63 -19.11 4.39
CA LEU A 79 -5.42 -17.86 5.11
C LEU A 79 -5.15 -16.70 4.13
N PHE A 80 -5.70 -15.54 4.46
CA PHE A 80 -5.39 -14.30 3.75
C PHE A 80 -4.17 -13.61 4.36
N VAL A 81 -3.50 -12.82 3.52
CA VAL A 81 -2.44 -11.90 3.92
C VAL A 81 -2.92 -10.46 3.78
N ASN A 82 -2.34 -9.54 4.56
CA ASN A 82 -2.56 -8.11 4.38
C ASN A 82 -1.96 -7.67 3.03
N VAL A 83 -2.75 -6.97 2.21
CA VAL A 83 -2.33 -6.61 0.85
C VAL A 83 -1.16 -5.62 0.84
N THR A 84 -1.08 -4.73 1.82
CA THR A 84 -0.03 -3.70 1.89
C THR A 84 1.29 -4.26 2.42
N THR A 85 1.25 -5.18 3.40
CA THR A 85 2.46 -5.70 4.05
C THR A 85 2.89 -7.07 3.55
N GLY A 86 1.99 -7.82 2.90
CA GLY A 86 2.20 -9.21 2.51
C GLY A 86 2.25 -10.20 3.68
N VAL A 87 2.00 -9.75 4.92
CA VAL A 87 2.08 -10.58 6.14
C VAL A 87 0.76 -11.29 6.39
N ALA A 88 0.81 -12.51 6.91
CA ALA A 88 -0.38 -13.26 7.33
C ALA A 88 -1.19 -12.51 8.39
N ILE A 89 -2.51 -12.56 8.26
CA ILE A 89 -3.44 -11.95 9.22
C ILE A 89 -3.52 -12.86 10.46
N LEU A 90 -2.98 -12.41 11.59
CA LEU A 90 -2.74 -13.24 12.78
C LEU A 90 -4.02 -13.90 13.35
N ASP A 91 -5.13 -13.17 13.36
CA ASP A 91 -6.42 -13.63 13.92
C ASP A 91 -7.40 -14.10 12.84
N PHE A 92 -6.90 -14.44 11.65
CA PHE A 92 -7.76 -14.95 10.58
C PHE A 92 -8.36 -16.30 10.98
N PRO A 93 -9.68 -16.50 10.83
CA PRO A 93 -10.32 -17.75 11.22
C PRO A 93 -9.77 -18.91 10.42
N ARG A 94 -9.47 -20.03 11.07
CA ARG A 94 -8.98 -21.24 10.41
C ARG A 94 -10.10 -22.02 9.75
N THR A 95 -11.34 -21.85 10.18
CA THR A 95 -12.52 -22.53 9.62
C THR A 95 -13.72 -21.59 9.54
N SER A 96 -14.72 -21.95 8.74
CA SER A 96 -15.98 -21.20 8.66
C SER A 96 -16.72 -21.20 10.01
N LEU A 97 -16.63 -22.29 10.78
CA LEU A 97 -17.21 -22.36 12.13
C LEU A 97 -16.51 -21.40 13.11
N GLU A 98 -15.19 -21.26 13.01
CA GLU A 98 -14.45 -20.32 13.84
C GLU A 98 -14.84 -18.87 13.53
N LEU A 99 -15.02 -18.53 12.25
CA LEU A 99 -15.56 -17.23 11.82
C LEU A 99 -16.88 -16.91 12.53
N GLU A 100 -17.79 -17.89 12.61
CA GLU A 100 -19.07 -17.70 13.29
C GLU A 100 -18.95 -17.50 14.81
N ARG A 101 -17.81 -17.87 15.42
CA ARG A 101 -17.56 -17.73 16.86
C ARG A 101 -16.65 -16.55 17.19
N MET A 102 -16.14 -15.83 16.19
CA MET A 102 -15.24 -14.70 16.41
C MET A 102 -15.87 -13.62 17.29
N ALA A 103 -15.09 -13.11 18.24
CA ALA A 103 -15.48 -11.95 19.02
C ALA A 103 -15.46 -10.68 18.15
N ARG A 104 -16.28 -9.68 18.50
CA ARG A 104 -16.38 -8.41 17.74
C ARG A 104 -15.02 -7.77 17.46
N ARG A 105 -14.14 -7.69 18.47
CA ARG A 105 -12.81 -7.09 18.31
C ARG A 105 -11.92 -7.85 17.33
N GLN A 106 -11.98 -9.17 17.33
CA GLN A 106 -11.22 -10.02 16.39
C GLN A 106 -11.73 -9.81 14.97
N LEU A 107 -13.05 -9.82 14.79
CA LEU A 107 -13.68 -9.59 13.49
C LEU A 107 -13.33 -8.20 12.93
N ASP A 108 -13.37 -7.17 13.78
CA ASP A 108 -13.01 -5.79 13.41
C ASP A 108 -11.53 -5.71 13.00
N SER A 109 -10.63 -6.36 13.75
CA SER A 109 -9.20 -6.45 13.43
C SER A 109 -8.95 -7.11 12.07
N VAL A 110 -9.59 -8.25 11.80
CA VAL A 110 -9.46 -8.96 10.52
C VAL A 110 -10.00 -8.12 9.35
N LEU A 111 -11.19 -7.54 9.49
CA LEU A 111 -11.78 -6.70 8.44
C LEU A 111 -10.94 -5.46 8.14
N GLN A 112 -10.38 -4.83 9.18
CA GLN A 112 -9.46 -3.70 9.02
C GLN A 112 -8.18 -4.11 8.30
N GLN A 113 -7.58 -5.25 8.65
CA GLN A 113 -6.38 -5.76 7.98
C GLN A 113 -6.62 -6.17 6.52
N LEU A 114 -7.87 -6.55 6.18
CA LEU A 114 -8.31 -6.78 4.80
C LEU A 114 -8.69 -5.49 4.05
N GLY A 115 -8.69 -4.34 4.72
CA GLY A 115 -9.11 -3.06 4.14
C GLY A 115 -10.61 -2.99 3.84
N ILE A 116 -11.43 -3.81 4.50
CA ILE A 116 -12.89 -3.85 4.31
C ILE A 116 -13.53 -2.79 5.21
N PRO A 117 -14.26 -1.80 4.64
CA PRO A 117 -14.96 -0.80 5.44
C PRO A 117 -16.05 -1.42 6.31
N THR A 118 -16.07 -1.09 7.61
CA THR A 118 -17.07 -1.62 8.56
C THR A 118 -17.85 -0.55 9.31
N GLN A 119 -17.79 0.72 8.88
CA GLN A 119 -18.47 1.82 9.56
C GLN A 119 -19.97 1.61 9.53
N GLY A 120 -20.63 1.68 10.69
CA GLY A 120 -22.07 1.47 10.84
C GLY A 120 -22.54 0.01 10.75
N ALA A 121 -21.68 -0.93 10.35
CA ALA A 121 -22.06 -2.33 10.20
C ALA A 121 -22.25 -3.03 11.55
N ASN A 122 -23.36 -3.76 11.70
CA ASN A 122 -23.58 -4.62 12.86
C ASN A 122 -22.78 -5.93 12.76
N MET A 123 -22.79 -6.74 13.82
CA MET A 123 -21.97 -7.96 13.88
C MET A 123 -22.30 -8.97 12.77
N ALA A 124 -23.57 -9.15 12.43
CA ALA A 124 -24.00 -10.08 11.40
C ALA A 124 -23.56 -9.61 10.01
N GLU A 125 -23.68 -8.32 9.73
CA GLU A 125 -23.21 -7.71 8.48
C GLU A 125 -21.70 -7.84 8.32
N LYS A 126 -20.93 -7.59 9.39
CA LYS A 126 -19.47 -7.76 9.37
C LYS A 126 -19.05 -9.19 9.05
N LYS A 127 -19.73 -10.18 9.64
CA LYS A 127 -19.50 -11.60 9.31
C LYS A 127 -19.85 -11.89 7.86
N ARG A 128 -21.01 -11.43 7.39
CA ARG A 128 -21.42 -11.60 5.98
C ARG A 128 -20.40 -10.97 5.01
N LEU A 129 -19.92 -9.77 5.31
CA LEU A 129 -18.87 -9.09 4.55
C LEU A 129 -17.58 -9.92 4.52
N LEU A 130 -17.13 -10.42 5.67
CA LEU A 130 -15.95 -11.28 5.74
C LEU A 130 -16.14 -12.54 4.90
N ARG A 131 -17.25 -13.26 5.08
CA ARG A 131 -17.58 -14.49 4.33
C ARG A 131 -17.54 -14.26 2.82
N ALA A 132 -18.25 -13.23 2.36
CA ALA A 132 -18.29 -12.87 0.95
C ALA A 132 -16.90 -12.52 0.40
N HIS A 133 -16.11 -11.76 1.17
CA HIS A 133 -14.77 -11.36 0.76
C HIS A 133 -13.80 -12.54 0.65
N ILE A 134 -13.91 -13.53 1.55
CA ILE A 134 -13.01 -14.69 1.58
C ILE A 134 -13.52 -15.88 0.77
N GLY A 135 -14.64 -15.72 0.04
CA GLY A 135 -15.16 -16.71 -0.89
C GLY A 135 -16.08 -17.75 -0.27
N LEU A 136 -16.50 -17.60 0.98
CA LEU A 136 -17.42 -18.56 1.58
C LEU A 136 -18.85 -18.34 1.10
N PRO A 137 -19.62 -19.40 0.82
CA PRO A 137 -21.03 -19.29 0.51
C PRO A 137 -21.78 -18.67 1.69
N GLU A 138 -22.86 -17.95 1.41
CA GLU A 138 -23.77 -17.48 2.44
C GLU A 138 -24.31 -18.70 3.19
N VAL A 139 -24.34 -18.65 4.53
CA VAL A 139 -24.95 -19.73 5.30
C VAL A 139 -26.42 -19.71 4.91
N ALA A 140 -26.87 -20.71 4.16
CA ALA A 140 -28.28 -20.88 3.85
C ALA A 140 -29.02 -20.93 5.19
N ILE A 141 -29.71 -19.84 5.53
CA ILE A 141 -30.73 -19.87 6.55
C ILE A 141 -31.77 -20.82 5.97
N ALA A 142 -31.93 -22.00 6.56
CA ALA A 142 -32.92 -22.98 6.15
C ALA A 142 -34.27 -22.25 5.96
N GLY A 143 -34.67 -22.02 4.70
CA GLY A 143 -35.92 -21.35 4.35
C GLY A 143 -35.86 -20.09 3.47
N SER A 144 -34.70 -19.61 3.01
CA SER A 144 -34.68 -18.50 2.03
C SER A 144 -34.71 -19.05 0.60
N PRO A 145 -35.76 -18.82 -0.21
CA PRO A 145 -35.76 -19.23 -1.61
C PRO A 145 -34.82 -18.34 -2.44
N PRO A 146 -34.20 -18.87 -3.51
CA PRO A 146 -33.36 -18.08 -4.40
C PRO A 146 -34.19 -17.02 -5.15
N PRO A 147 -33.59 -15.87 -5.51
CA PRO A 147 -34.20 -14.88 -6.38
C PRO A 147 -34.45 -15.40 -7.81
#